data_AF-A0A9P8ZMF5-F1
#
_entry.id   AF-A0A9P8ZMF5-F1
#
_cell.length_a   1.000
_cell.length_b   1.000
_cell.length_c   1.000
_cell.angle_alpha   90.00
_cell.angle_beta   90.00
_cell.angle_gamma   90.00
#
_symmetry.space_group_name_H-M   'P 1'
#
loop_
_entity.id
_entity.type
_entity.pdbx_description
1 polymer ?
#
loop_
_entity_poly.entity_id
_entity_poly.type
_entity_poly.pdbx_seq_one_letter_code
_entity_poly.pdbx_strand_id
1 'polypeptide(L)'
;MNSDGSLQVTFVPELFLQRQAAVLDVLRRERVTRVLDVGCGSGALLACLQEPAQLAPSCAHDKRLNTETDIYLSRLDGLDIDDYSLKNAAEDLAQRVRVENGADRWSNYSRNRWNALEVNLWHGSLADVNPAFVDEFEAIVAQEVIEHLPPEVLPQFAPVLLGQYRPRVLIVTTPSFDFNERFSKPGCDSGKGFKDPTGRTNRVFRHHDHKLEFTRAEFKQYCDAEAQKYGYSVDVQCIGRAQEPDPFSSERSGDLGGASQVAVFTRLETLPARVCMPISSNPHKLLARERLAEKSLSSHRSPDDLLGGVKDTLRQLNENECTLHSLWYHTDLAPACNGDIGLLLDALE
;
A
#
# COMPACT_ATOMS: atom_id res chain seq x y z
N MET A 1 -25.59 0.40 -22.64
CA MET A 1 -24.63 0.46 -23.77
C MET A 1 -24.64 1.88 -24.30
N ASN A 2 -23.47 2.48 -24.47
CA ASN A 2 -23.35 3.81 -25.03
C ASN A 2 -23.41 3.76 -26.56
N SER A 3 -23.71 4.90 -27.19
CA SER A 3 -23.82 5.02 -28.66
C SER A 3 -22.52 4.70 -29.41
N ASP A 4 -21.37 4.67 -28.73
CA ASP A 4 -20.05 4.37 -29.27
C ASP A 4 -19.62 2.89 -29.10
N GLY A 5 -20.50 2.01 -28.61
CA GLY A 5 -20.16 0.60 -28.36
C GLY A 5 -19.34 0.34 -27.11
N SER A 6 -19.08 1.38 -26.28
CA SER A 6 -18.48 1.20 -24.96
C SER A 6 -19.44 0.54 -23.96
N LEU A 7 -18.87 -0.28 -23.09
CA LEU A 7 -19.56 -0.97 -22.02
C LEU A 7 -19.28 -0.29 -20.70
N GLN A 8 -20.32 -0.22 -19.86
CA GLN A 8 -20.15 0.21 -18.48
C GLN A 8 -19.37 -0.88 -17.72
N VAL A 9 -18.35 -0.42 -17.01
CA VAL A 9 -17.51 -1.23 -16.13
C VAL A 9 -17.31 -0.41 -14.88
N THR A 10 -17.91 -0.86 -13.78
CA THR A 10 -17.68 -0.26 -12.46
C THR A 10 -17.14 -1.30 -11.48
N PHE A 11 -16.47 -0.80 -10.45
CA PHE A 11 -15.88 -1.60 -9.39
C PHE A 11 -16.40 -1.08 -8.05
N VAL A 12 -16.83 -1.98 -7.17
CA VAL A 12 -17.19 -1.62 -5.79
C VAL A 12 -16.48 -2.56 -4.82
N PRO A 13 -15.64 -2.02 -3.92
CA PRO A 13 -15.16 -0.63 -3.90
C PRO A 13 -14.37 -0.26 -5.16
N GLU A 14 -14.01 1.01 -5.37
CA GLU A 14 -13.22 1.43 -6.54
C GLU A 14 -11.93 0.60 -6.69
N LEU A 15 -11.47 0.41 -7.93
CA LEU A 15 -10.34 -0.48 -8.22
C LEU A 15 -9.06 -0.12 -7.44
N PHE A 16 -8.80 1.17 -7.22
CA PHE A 16 -7.63 1.60 -6.44
C PHE A 16 -7.74 1.19 -4.96
N LEU A 17 -8.94 1.20 -4.38
CA LEU A 17 -9.18 0.70 -3.03
C LEU A 17 -9.03 -0.82 -2.97
N GLN A 18 -9.45 -1.55 -4.02
CA GLN A 18 -9.22 -2.99 -4.09
C GLN A 18 -7.72 -3.33 -4.14
N ARG A 19 -6.91 -2.55 -4.88
CA ARG A 19 -5.44 -2.70 -4.87
C ARG A 19 -4.86 -2.46 -3.49
N GLN A 20 -5.27 -1.36 -2.86
CA GLN A 20 -4.82 -1.02 -1.50
C GLN A 20 -5.21 -2.11 -0.49
N ALA A 21 -6.43 -2.65 -0.57
CA ALA A 21 -6.86 -3.77 0.27
C ALA A 21 -6.00 -5.01 0.05
N ALA A 22 -5.72 -5.39 -1.20
CA ALA A 22 -4.85 -6.52 -1.51
C ALA A 22 -3.43 -6.35 -0.95
N VAL A 23 -2.88 -5.13 -1.01
CA VAL A 23 -1.59 -4.80 -0.37
C VAL A 23 -1.69 -4.97 1.15
N LEU A 24 -2.68 -4.33 1.79
CA LEU A 24 -2.87 -4.39 3.25
C LEU A 24 -3.01 -5.83 3.76
N ASP A 25 -3.77 -6.67 3.06
CA ASP A 25 -3.98 -8.06 3.43
C ASP A 25 -2.67 -8.85 3.45
N VAL A 26 -1.79 -8.62 2.47
CA VAL A 26 -0.46 -9.22 2.45
C VAL A 26 0.41 -8.65 3.59
N LEU A 27 0.46 -7.33 3.76
CA LEU A 27 1.29 -6.72 4.82
C LEU A 27 0.89 -7.20 6.24
N ARG A 28 -0.42 -7.34 6.49
CA ARG A 28 -0.97 -7.91 7.75
C ARG A 28 -0.57 -9.36 7.93
N ARG A 29 -0.81 -10.20 6.91
CA ARG A 29 -0.48 -11.64 6.95
C ARG A 29 1.01 -11.86 7.24
N GLU A 30 1.86 -11.05 6.63
CA GLU A 30 3.31 -11.16 6.73
C GLU A 30 3.87 -10.46 7.99
N ARG A 31 3.04 -9.69 8.71
CA ARG A 31 3.40 -8.96 9.93
C ARG A 31 4.65 -8.11 9.75
N VAL A 32 4.69 -7.34 8.65
CA VAL A 32 5.84 -6.48 8.35
C VAL A 32 5.84 -5.23 9.22
N THR A 33 7.03 -4.73 9.52
CA THR A 33 7.22 -3.53 10.34
C THR A 33 7.93 -2.41 9.58
N ARG A 34 8.56 -2.73 8.46
CA ARG A 34 9.33 -1.79 7.62
C ARG A 34 8.95 -1.97 6.16
N VAL A 35 8.33 -0.95 5.57
CA VAL A 35 7.78 -0.98 4.22
C VAL A 35 8.39 0.13 3.36
N LEU A 36 8.72 -0.21 2.11
CA LEU A 36 9.07 0.75 1.07
C LEU A 36 8.00 0.74 -0.04
N ASP A 37 7.41 1.89 -0.32
CA ASP A 37 6.50 2.12 -1.44
C ASP A 37 7.28 2.72 -2.62
N VAL A 38 7.54 1.93 -3.65
CA VAL A 38 8.22 2.38 -4.87
C VAL A 38 7.17 2.84 -5.86
N GLY A 39 7.37 4.03 -6.44
CA GLY A 39 6.35 4.73 -7.22
C GLY A 39 5.22 5.25 -6.35
N CYS A 40 5.56 5.82 -5.18
CA CYS A 40 4.57 6.21 -4.17
C CYS A 40 3.65 7.36 -4.63
N GLY A 41 3.99 8.05 -5.71
CA GLY A 41 3.25 9.18 -6.25
C GLY A 41 3.00 10.25 -5.19
N SER A 42 1.74 10.69 -5.08
CA SER A 42 1.30 11.66 -4.08
C SER A 42 1.11 11.07 -2.68
N GLY A 43 1.48 9.80 -2.45
CA GLY A 43 1.52 9.18 -1.13
C GLY A 43 0.19 8.56 -0.68
N ALA A 44 -0.72 8.18 -1.58
CA ALA A 44 -2.02 7.62 -1.20
C ALA A 44 -1.92 6.33 -0.36
N LEU A 45 -0.98 5.42 -0.71
CA LEU A 45 -0.72 4.23 0.11
C LEU A 45 -0.01 4.60 1.41
N LEU A 46 0.96 5.52 1.36
CA LEU A 46 1.67 6.01 2.54
C LEU A 46 0.69 6.59 3.58
N ALA A 47 -0.24 7.42 3.14
CA ALA A 47 -1.27 8.02 3.97
C ALA A 47 -2.15 6.97 4.68
N CYS A 48 -2.47 5.87 4.01
CA CYS A 48 -3.23 4.77 4.60
C CYS A 48 -2.38 3.94 5.60
N LEU A 49 -1.11 3.69 5.28
CA LEU A 49 -0.21 2.92 6.15
C LEU A 49 0.27 3.72 7.38
N GLN A 50 0.15 5.04 7.36
CA GLN A 50 0.43 5.90 8.50
C GLN A 50 -0.62 5.81 9.61
N GLU A 51 -1.84 5.35 9.30
CA GLU A 51 -2.85 5.15 10.32
C GLU A 51 -2.32 4.16 11.38
N PRO A 52 -2.39 4.51 12.68
CA PRO A 52 -1.79 3.70 13.73
C PRO A 52 -2.49 2.35 13.85
N ALA A 53 -1.75 1.34 14.32
CA ALA A 53 -2.37 0.09 14.74
C ALA A 53 -3.38 0.36 15.85
N GLN A 54 -4.52 -0.31 15.79
CA GLN A 54 -5.63 -0.14 16.71
C GLN A 54 -5.33 -0.70 18.10
N LEU A 55 -4.69 -1.86 18.14
CA LEU A 55 -4.47 -2.65 19.34
C LEU A 55 -3.02 -3.11 19.41
N ALA A 56 -2.44 -3.15 20.60
CA ALA A 56 -1.10 -3.69 20.80
C ALA A 56 -1.00 -5.17 20.42
N PRO A 57 0.18 -5.67 19.99
CA PRO A 57 0.36 -7.09 19.71
C PRO A 57 0.06 -8.00 20.91
N SER A 58 0.17 -7.50 22.15
CA SER A 58 -0.20 -8.23 23.37
C SER A 58 -1.68 -8.60 23.41
N CYS A 59 -2.53 -7.83 22.76
CA CYS A 59 -3.98 -8.08 22.68
C CYS A 59 -4.33 -9.31 21.84
N ALA A 60 -3.38 -9.91 21.10
CA ALA A 60 -3.64 -11.02 20.19
C ALA A 60 -4.19 -12.30 20.86
N HIS A 61 -4.06 -12.41 22.19
CA HIS A 61 -4.62 -13.52 22.96
C HIS A 61 -6.07 -13.29 23.43
N ASP A 62 -6.56 -12.06 23.39
CA ASP A 62 -7.93 -11.74 23.77
C ASP A 62 -8.89 -12.02 22.62
N LYS A 63 -9.66 -13.12 22.76
CA LYS A 63 -10.62 -13.58 21.75
C LYS A 63 -11.79 -12.63 21.51
N ARG A 64 -11.96 -11.61 22.35
CA ARG A 64 -12.98 -10.55 22.17
C ARG A 64 -12.55 -9.55 21.09
N LEU A 65 -11.27 -9.49 20.76
CA LEU A 65 -10.67 -8.48 19.90
C LEU A 65 -10.27 -9.06 18.54
N ASN A 66 -10.36 -8.24 17.50
CA ASN A 66 -9.83 -8.56 16.19
C ASN A 66 -8.50 -7.84 15.98
N THR A 67 -7.39 -8.52 16.28
CA THR A 67 -6.02 -7.98 16.09
C THR A 67 -5.43 -8.31 14.72
N GLU A 68 -6.14 -9.07 13.87
CA GLU A 68 -5.63 -9.48 12.56
C GLU A 68 -5.65 -8.33 11.53
N THR A 69 -6.33 -7.23 11.85
CA THR A 69 -6.46 -6.06 10.98
C THR A 69 -5.32 -5.04 11.14
N ASP A 70 -4.45 -5.21 12.14
CA ASP A 70 -3.42 -4.24 12.47
C ASP A 70 -2.08 -4.48 11.77
N ILE A 71 -1.40 -3.37 11.47
CA ILE A 71 -0.04 -3.37 10.92
C ILE A 71 0.84 -2.51 11.83
N TYR A 72 1.87 -3.13 12.40
CA TYR A 72 2.74 -2.52 13.40
C TYR A 72 3.97 -1.86 12.78
N LEU A 73 3.74 -0.85 11.93
CA LEU A 73 4.84 -0.19 11.23
C LEU A 73 5.69 0.68 12.17
N SER A 74 7.01 0.53 12.02
CA SER A 74 8.05 1.35 12.65
C SER A 74 8.79 2.22 11.63
N ARG A 75 8.83 1.80 10.35
CA ARG A 75 9.41 2.54 9.25
C ARG A 75 8.57 2.44 7.99
N LEU A 76 8.37 3.55 7.31
CA LEU A 76 7.66 3.64 6.04
C LEU A 76 8.38 4.61 5.12
N ASP A 77 8.98 4.12 4.05
CA ASP A 77 9.67 4.97 3.08
C ASP A 77 8.88 4.99 1.76
N GLY A 78 8.84 6.15 1.09
CA GLY A 78 8.34 6.31 -0.28
C GLY A 78 9.47 6.69 -1.23
N LEU A 79 9.50 6.08 -2.42
CA LEU A 79 10.41 6.43 -3.51
C LEU A 79 9.61 6.83 -4.74
N ASP A 80 9.91 7.99 -5.33
CA ASP A 80 9.36 8.36 -6.63
C ASP A 80 10.35 9.18 -7.46
N ILE A 81 10.16 9.19 -8.77
CA ILE A 81 10.92 10.03 -9.71
C ILE A 81 10.24 11.38 -9.94
N ASP A 82 8.94 11.51 -9.64
CA ASP A 82 8.19 12.75 -9.84
C ASP A 82 8.28 13.67 -8.60
N ASP A 83 9.14 14.68 -8.70
CA ASP A 83 9.34 15.72 -7.67
C ASP A 83 8.03 16.45 -7.30
N TYR A 84 7.09 16.63 -8.24
CA TYR A 84 5.82 17.29 -7.96
C TYR A 84 4.93 16.45 -7.05
N SER A 85 4.74 15.18 -7.37
CA SER A 85 3.97 14.25 -6.55
C SER A 85 4.58 14.08 -5.16
N LEU A 86 5.91 14.00 -5.06
CA LEU A 86 6.60 13.91 -3.76
C LEU A 86 6.41 15.16 -2.90
N LYS A 87 6.35 16.36 -3.49
CA LYS A 87 6.03 17.59 -2.74
C LYS A 87 4.62 17.53 -2.15
N ASN A 88 3.63 17.07 -2.93
CA ASN A 88 2.27 16.88 -2.42
C ASN A 88 2.23 15.84 -1.29
N ALA A 89 2.97 14.73 -1.43
CA ALA A 89 3.08 13.70 -0.40
C ALA A 89 3.73 14.26 0.89
N ALA A 90 4.77 15.08 0.75
CA ALA A 90 5.45 15.73 1.87
C ALA A 90 4.55 16.73 2.59
N GLU A 91 3.74 17.49 1.85
CA GLU A 91 2.76 18.42 2.42
C GLU A 91 1.66 17.69 3.21
N ASP A 92 1.08 16.60 2.66
CA ASP A 92 0.10 15.78 3.38
C ASP A 92 0.71 15.17 4.66
N LEU A 93 1.92 14.61 4.54
CA LEU A 93 2.66 14.06 5.67
C LEU A 93 2.94 15.12 6.76
N ALA A 94 3.43 16.30 6.38
CA ALA A 94 3.69 17.39 7.32
C ALA A 94 2.39 17.91 7.96
N GLN A 95 1.28 17.96 7.22
CA GLN A 95 -0.02 18.34 7.76
C GLN A 95 -0.49 17.33 8.83
N ARG A 96 -0.28 16.03 8.60
CA ARG A 96 -0.60 14.98 9.58
C ARG A 96 0.20 15.15 10.88
N VAL A 97 1.51 15.39 10.78
CA VAL A 97 2.38 15.64 11.94
C VAL A 97 2.01 16.92 12.68
N ARG A 98 1.67 18.00 11.97
CA ARG A 98 1.25 19.27 12.60
C ARG A 98 -0.06 19.12 13.35
N VAL A 99 -1.02 18.38 12.80
CA VAL A 99 -2.27 18.05 13.50
C VAL A 99 -1.95 17.28 14.78
N GLU A 100 -1.12 16.23 14.72
CA GLU A 100 -0.74 15.45 15.91
C GLU A 100 -0.13 16.29 17.05
N ASN A 101 0.60 17.36 16.70
CA ASN A 101 1.26 18.28 17.62
C ASN A 101 0.42 19.53 17.99
N GLY A 102 -0.71 19.76 17.33
CA GLY A 102 -1.54 20.96 17.48
C GLY A 102 -2.56 20.86 18.62
N ALA A 103 -3.01 22.01 19.13
CA ALA A 103 -4.01 22.11 20.21
C ALA A 103 -5.47 22.12 19.70
N ASP A 104 -5.71 21.95 18.40
CA ASP A 104 -7.06 21.92 17.83
C ASP A 104 -7.70 20.56 18.10
N ARG A 105 -8.23 20.43 19.33
CA ARG A 105 -8.70 19.17 19.93
C ARG A 105 -9.71 18.43 19.07
N TRP A 106 -10.52 19.14 18.26
CA TRP A 106 -11.52 18.51 17.39
C TRP A 106 -10.93 17.71 16.22
N SER A 107 -9.72 18.07 15.76
CA SER A 107 -9.01 17.37 14.69
C SER A 107 -8.05 16.25 15.16
N ASN A 108 -7.78 16.20 16.47
CA ASN A 108 -6.80 15.29 17.08
C ASN A 108 -7.33 13.89 17.40
N TYR A 109 -8.64 13.70 17.26
CA TYR A 109 -9.37 12.53 17.74
C TYR A 109 -9.22 11.26 16.88
N SER A 110 -8.21 11.15 16.01
CA SER A 110 -8.04 9.95 15.17
C SER A 110 -6.60 9.52 14.96
N ARG A 111 -5.63 10.17 15.64
CA ARG A 111 -4.20 10.01 15.30
C ARG A 111 -3.29 9.84 16.52
N ASN A 112 -3.88 9.49 17.67
CA ASN A 112 -3.13 9.20 18.87
C ASN A 112 -2.45 7.82 18.74
N ARG A 113 -1.22 7.86 18.24
CA ARG A 113 -0.36 6.70 18.00
C ARG A 113 0.36 6.28 19.28
N TRP A 114 0.27 4.99 19.61
CA TRP A 114 0.99 4.38 20.73
C TRP A 114 2.30 3.68 20.31
N ASN A 115 2.55 3.51 19.00
CA ASN A 115 3.79 2.96 18.45
C ASN A 115 4.49 3.95 17.50
N ALA A 116 5.72 4.34 17.75
CA ALA A 116 6.41 5.32 16.90
C ALA A 116 6.56 4.86 15.42
N LEU A 117 6.52 5.82 14.48
CA LEU A 117 6.76 5.58 13.05
C LEU A 117 7.65 6.67 12.45
N GLU A 118 8.70 6.24 11.75
CA GLU A 118 9.48 7.10 10.87
C GLU A 118 8.95 7.00 9.44
N VAL A 119 8.71 8.16 8.81
CA VAL A 119 8.31 8.25 7.40
C VAL A 119 9.35 9.05 6.61
N ASN A 120 9.89 8.47 5.55
CA ASN A 120 10.86 9.14 4.68
C ASN A 120 10.37 9.20 3.23
N LEU A 121 10.57 10.33 2.55
CA LEU A 121 10.29 10.48 1.12
C LEU A 121 11.59 10.70 0.35
N TRP A 122 11.82 9.85 -0.64
CA TRP A 122 13.03 9.84 -1.45
C TRP A 122 12.70 10.15 -2.91
N HIS A 123 13.45 11.09 -3.49
CA HIS A 123 13.39 11.40 -4.91
C HIS A 123 14.53 10.70 -5.66
N GLY A 124 14.18 9.87 -6.62
CA GLY A 124 15.14 9.11 -7.42
C GLY A 124 14.47 8.10 -8.34
N SER A 125 15.23 7.57 -9.30
CA SER A 125 14.76 6.54 -10.22
C SER A 125 14.87 5.18 -9.57
N LEU A 126 13.87 4.31 -9.76
CA LEU A 126 13.97 2.91 -9.31
C LEU A 126 15.13 2.14 -9.96
N ALA A 127 15.64 2.60 -11.11
CA ALA A 127 16.81 2.00 -11.76
C ALA A 127 18.10 2.20 -10.94
N ASP A 128 18.12 3.21 -10.07
CA ASP A 128 19.25 3.57 -9.26
C ASP A 128 19.17 2.89 -7.89
N VAL A 129 20.25 2.20 -7.51
CA VAL A 129 20.33 1.52 -6.21
C VAL A 129 20.66 2.54 -5.14
N ASN A 130 19.79 2.68 -4.14
CA ASN A 130 20.09 3.39 -2.90
C ASN A 130 20.69 2.41 -1.88
N PRO A 131 21.95 2.60 -1.46
CA PRO A 131 22.57 1.75 -0.44
C PRO A 131 21.78 1.67 0.86
N ALA A 132 21.03 2.73 1.21
CA ALA A 132 20.21 2.77 2.43
C ALA A 132 18.98 1.83 2.38
N PHE A 133 18.64 1.28 1.22
CA PHE A 133 17.49 0.37 1.04
C PHE A 133 17.90 -1.10 1.00
N VAL A 134 19.20 -1.39 0.91
CA VAL A 134 19.72 -2.76 0.84
C VAL A 134 19.47 -3.48 2.17
N ASP A 135 18.70 -4.57 2.12
CA ASP A 135 18.33 -5.39 3.28
C ASP A 135 17.57 -4.64 4.39
N GLU A 136 17.09 -3.43 4.10
CA GLU A 136 16.46 -2.55 5.09
C GLU A 136 14.96 -2.81 5.25
N PHE A 137 14.26 -3.12 4.16
CA PHE A 137 12.81 -3.28 4.16
C PHE A 137 12.37 -4.74 4.15
N GLU A 138 11.32 -5.03 4.93
CA GLU A 138 10.72 -6.35 4.98
C GLU A 138 9.73 -6.56 3.85
N ALA A 139 9.00 -5.51 3.49
CA ALA A 139 8.16 -5.48 2.31
C ALA A 139 8.49 -4.30 1.40
N ILE A 140 8.43 -4.55 0.09
CA ILE A 140 8.39 -3.52 -0.93
C ILE A 140 7.05 -3.62 -1.65
N VAL A 141 6.43 -2.48 -1.93
CA VAL A 141 5.20 -2.37 -2.74
C VAL A 141 5.53 -1.58 -3.99
N ALA A 142 5.05 -2.05 -5.13
CA ALA A 142 5.11 -1.36 -6.42
C ALA A 142 3.70 -1.43 -7.06
N GLN A 143 2.85 -0.47 -6.71
CA GLN A 143 1.45 -0.46 -7.12
C GLN A 143 1.26 0.35 -8.40
N GLU A 144 0.96 -0.32 -9.52
CA GLU A 144 0.76 0.31 -10.83
C GLU A 144 1.99 1.11 -11.31
N VAL A 145 3.19 0.50 -11.21
CA VAL A 145 4.48 1.15 -11.52
C VAL A 145 5.13 0.55 -12.75
N ILE A 146 5.15 -0.78 -12.84
CA ILE A 146 5.94 -1.52 -13.84
C ILE A 146 5.52 -1.17 -15.28
N GLU A 147 4.24 -0.84 -15.48
CA GLU A 147 3.66 -0.46 -16.77
C GLU A 147 4.10 0.92 -17.26
N HIS A 148 4.56 1.79 -16.37
CA HIS A 148 5.04 3.15 -16.70
C HIS A 148 6.55 3.15 -17.00
N LEU A 149 7.25 2.03 -16.78
CA LEU A 149 8.70 1.99 -16.92
C LEU A 149 9.11 2.04 -18.39
N PRO A 150 9.97 2.99 -18.77
CA PRO A 150 10.48 3.02 -20.12
C PRO A 150 11.37 1.79 -20.38
N PRO A 151 11.55 1.39 -21.66
CA PRO A 151 12.25 0.16 -22.03
C PRO A 151 13.66 0.00 -21.45
N GLU A 152 14.36 1.11 -21.18
CA GLU A 152 15.68 1.13 -20.58
C GLU A 152 15.68 0.93 -19.06
N VAL A 153 14.58 1.24 -18.38
CA VAL A 153 14.41 1.09 -16.92
C VAL A 153 13.78 -0.24 -16.55
N LEU A 154 12.81 -0.74 -17.34
CA LEU A 154 12.11 -1.99 -17.05
C LEU A 154 13.05 -3.19 -16.74
N PRO A 155 14.17 -3.40 -17.45
CA PRO A 155 15.11 -4.49 -17.12
C PRO A 155 15.76 -4.38 -15.74
N GLN A 156 15.75 -3.19 -15.11
CA GLN A 156 16.31 -2.97 -13.77
C GLN A 156 15.31 -3.26 -12.64
N PHE A 157 14.01 -3.36 -12.94
CA PHE A 157 12.97 -3.54 -11.93
C PHE A 157 13.23 -4.74 -11.00
N ALA A 158 13.34 -5.94 -11.56
CA ALA A 158 13.61 -7.15 -10.78
C ALA A 158 15.04 -7.22 -10.20
N PRO A 159 16.13 -6.91 -10.94
CA PRO A 159 17.47 -6.85 -10.36
C PRO A 159 17.61 -5.91 -9.15
N VAL A 160 16.98 -4.73 -9.19
CA VAL A 160 17.00 -3.78 -8.07
C VAL A 160 16.15 -4.32 -6.91
N LEU A 161 14.87 -4.60 -7.14
CA LEU A 161 13.95 -4.91 -6.04
C LEU A 161 14.21 -6.31 -5.43
N LEU A 162 14.29 -7.35 -6.25
CA LEU A 162 14.50 -8.73 -5.80
C LEU A 162 15.98 -9.06 -5.62
N GLY A 163 16.85 -8.54 -6.50
CA GLY A 163 18.28 -8.85 -6.49
C GLY A 163 19.09 -8.06 -5.45
N GLN A 164 18.83 -6.76 -5.33
CA GLN A 164 19.55 -5.85 -4.43
C GLN A 164 18.80 -5.50 -3.15
N TYR A 165 17.54 -5.10 -3.18
CA TYR A 165 16.86 -4.74 -1.93
C TYR A 165 16.42 -5.97 -1.13
N ARG A 166 16.18 -7.11 -1.81
CA ARG A 166 15.94 -8.43 -1.23
C ARG A 166 14.90 -8.43 -0.08
N PRO A 167 13.73 -7.78 -0.25
CA PRO A 167 12.72 -7.78 0.81
C PRO A 167 12.23 -9.21 1.08
N ARG A 168 11.70 -9.46 2.27
CA ARG A 168 11.02 -10.72 2.57
C ARG A 168 9.81 -10.91 1.65
N VAL A 169 9.10 -9.82 1.33
CA VAL A 169 7.96 -9.83 0.41
C VAL A 169 8.03 -8.65 -0.57
N LEU A 170 7.76 -8.90 -1.85
CA LEU A 170 7.53 -7.85 -2.86
C LEU A 170 6.11 -8.00 -3.40
N ILE A 171 5.32 -6.92 -3.36
CA ILE A 171 3.96 -6.87 -3.89
C ILE A 171 3.98 -5.97 -5.13
N VAL A 172 3.58 -6.52 -6.27
CA VAL A 172 3.49 -5.79 -7.54
C VAL A 172 2.06 -5.82 -8.02
N THR A 173 1.51 -4.66 -8.38
CA THR A 173 0.26 -4.60 -9.16
C THR A 173 0.50 -3.98 -10.51
N THR A 174 -0.26 -4.44 -11.50
CA THR A 174 -0.22 -3.89 -12.86
C THR A 174 -1.54 -4.17 -13.57
N PRO A 175 -1.97 -3.32 -14.53
CA PRO A 175 -3.05 -3.60 -15.46
C PRO A 175 -3.08 -5.01 -16.05
N SER A 176 -4.28 -5.60 -16.15
CA SER A 176 -4.53 -6.76 -17.01
C SER A 176 -4.93 -6.30 -18.41
N PHE A 177 -4.13 -6.63 -19.42
CA PHE A 177 -4.48 -6.40 -20.83
C PHE A 177 -5.67 -7.25 -21.26
N ASP A 178 -5.79 -8.49 -20.77
CA ASP A 178 -6.90 -9.40 -21.09
C ASP A 178 -8.25 -8.76 -20.74
N PHE A 179 -8.29 -8.00 -19.64
CA PHE A 179 -9.49 -7.33 -19.18
C PHE A 179 -9.92 -6.16 -20.07
N ASN A 180 -9.05 -5.66 -20.97
CA ASN A 180 -9.39 -4.53 -21.82
C ASN A 180 -10.58 -4.81 -22.75
N GLU A 181 -10.78 -6.07 -23.14
CA GLU A 181 -11.96 -6.49 -23.92
C GLU A 181 -13.29 -6.16 -23.21
N ARG A 182 -13.29 -6.07 -21.87
CA ARG A 182 -14.49 -5.83 -21.07
C ARG A 182 -15.06 -4.42 -21.25
N PHE A 183 -14.28 -3.46 -21.75
CA PHE A 183 -14.72 -2.07 -21.93
C PHE A 183 -15.45 -1.82 -23.24
N SER A 184 -15.50 -2.77 -24.18
CA SER A 184 -16.09 -2.56 -25.49
C SER A 184 -16.79 -3.81 -26.04
N LYS A 185 -17.73 -3.59 -26.95
CA LYS A 185 -18.36 -4.68 -27.71
C LYS A 185 -17.32 -5.40 -28.59
N PRO A 186 -17.37 -6.75 -28.73
CA PRO A 186 -16.51 -7.47 -29.67
C PRO A 186 -16.61 -6.91 -31.09
N GLY A 187 -15.46 -6.76 -31.76
CA GLY A 187 -15.38 -6.23 -33.13
C GLY A 187 -15.66 -4.73 -33.27
N CYS A 188 -15.91 -4.01 -32.17
CA CYS A 188 -15.98 -2.56 -32.18
C CYS A 188 -14.64 -1.98 -31.71
N ASP A 189 -13.97 -1.26 -32.59
CA ASP A 189 -12.83 -0.44 -32.22
C ASP A 189 -13.40 0.83 -31.56
N SER A 190 -13.20 1.00 -30.26
CA SER A 190 -13.72 2.19 -29.56
C SER A 190 -13.03 3.49 -30.03
N GLY A 191 -11.94 3.37 -30.79
CA GLY A 191 -11.12 4.48 -31.30
C GLY A 191 -10.43 5.29 -30.19
N LYS A 192 -10.51 4.85 -28.93
CA LYS A 192 -10.13 5.59 -27.72
C LYS A 192 -8.86 5.08 -27.04
N GLY A 193 -8.12 4.16 -27.67
CA GLY A 193 -6.90 3.59 -27.11
C GLY A 193 -5.62 4.14 -27.75
N PHE A 194 -4.49 3.80 -27.15
CA PHE A 194 -3.17 4.31 -27.53
C PHE A 194 -2.32 3.16 -28.03
N LYS A 195 -1.80 3.23 -29.26
CA LYS A 195 -0.88 2.19 -29.76
C LYS A 195 0.33 2.10 -28.84
N ASP A 196 0.82 0.88 -28.62
CA ASP A 196 2.03 0.62 -27.84
C ASP A 196 3.16 1.59 -28.27
N PRO A 197 3.55 2.54 -27.41
CA PRO A 197 4.53 3.57 -27.77
C PRO A 197 5.94 3.01 -27.90
N THR A 198 6.18 1.79 -27.42
CA THR A 198 7.49 1.13 -27.48
C THR A 198 7.70 0.33 -28.76
N GLY A 199 6.63 0.04 -29.50
CA GLY A 199 6.65 -0.82 -30.68
C GLY A 199 6.96 -2.29 -30.41
N ARG A 200 6.94 -2.73 -29.13
CA ARG A 200 7.17 -4.13 -28.75
C ARG A 200 6.01 -5.03 -29.16
N THR A 201 4.81 -4.47 -29.20
CA THR A 201 3.58 -5.15 -29.59
C THR A 201 2.80 -4.31 -30.59
N ASN A 202 1.80 -4.92 -31.24
CA ASN A 202 0.81 -4.20 -32.05
C ASN A 202 -0.45 -3.87 -31.24
N ARG A 203 -0.37 -3.88 -29.89
CA ARG A 203 -1.52 -3.70 -29.01
C ARG A 203 -1.94 -2.23 -28.89
N VAL A 204 -3.19 -2.05 -28.50
CA VAL A 204 -3.77 -0.76 -28.15
C VAL A 204 -4.00 -0.74 -26.65
N PHE A 205 -3.27 0.14 -25.97
CA PHE A 205 -3.29 0.36 -24.53
C PHE A 205 -4.47 1.23 -24.12
N ARG A 206 -4.92 1.08 -22.88
CA ARG A 206 -6.03 1.84 -22.30
C ARG A 206 -5.62 3.21 -21.79
N HIS A 207 -4.32 3.42 -21.57
CA HIS A 207 -3.80 4.68 -21.04
C HIS A 207 -2.59 5.15 -21.86
N HIS A 208 -2.55 6.45 -22.14
CA HIS A 208 -1.53 7.08 -22.98
C HIS A 208 -0.12 7.00 -22.41
N ASP A 209 -0.02 6.94 -21.09
CA ASP A 209 1.27 6.91 -20.41
C ASP A 209 1.82 5.48 -20.16
N HIS A 210 1.07 4.43 -20.48
CA HIS A 210 1.60 3.08 -20.38
C HIS A 210 2.67 2.81 -21.43
N LYS A 211 3.75 2.14 -21.02
CA LYS A 211 4.82 1.60 -21.86
C LYS A 211 4.72 0.09 -22.00
N LEU A 212 3.84 -0.54 -21.23
CA LEU A 212 3.61 -1.98 -21.19
C LEU A 212 2.20 -2.28 -20.67
N GLU A 213 1.49 -3.22 -21.30
CA GLU A 213 0.28 -3.83 -20.72
C GLU A 213 0.37 -5.34 -20.88
N PHE A 214 0.64 -6.02 -19.76
CA PHE A 214 0.76 -7.48 -19.74
C PHE A 214 -0.61 -8.15 -19.85
N THR A 215 -0.69 -9.18 -20.70
CA THR A 215 -1.71 -10.23 -20.53
C THR A 215 -1.44 -11.01 -19.24
N ARG A 216 -2.42 -11.80 -18.75
CA ARG A 216 -2.19 -12.63 -17.56
C ARG A 216 -1.12 -13.68 -17.77
N ALA A 217 -1.07 -14.27 -18.96
CA ALA A 217 -0.06 -15.26 -19.31
C ALA A 217 1.34 -14.64 -19.30
N GLU A 218 1.52 -13.46 -19.89
CA GLU A 218 2.82 -12.79 -19.94
C GLU A 218 3.28 -12.29 -18.57
N PHE A 219 2.38 -11.72 -17.76
CA PHE A 219 2.72 -11.28 -16.41
C PHE A 219 3.13 -12.48 -15.55
N LYS A 220 2.36 -13.57 -15.60
CA LYS A 220 2.72 -14.80 -14.88
C LYS A 220 4.07 -15.34 -15.32
N GLN A 221 4.32 -15.42 -16.62
CA GLN A 221 5.59 -15.90 -17.16
C GLN A 221 6.77 -15.02 -16.71
N TYR A 222 6.59 -13.70 -16.76
CA TYR A 222 7.60 -12.75 -16.26
C TYR A 222 7.87 -12.97 -14.77
N CYS A 223 6.82 -13.02 -13.95
CA CYS A 223 6.92 -13.25 -12.51
C CYS A 223 7.61 -14.57 -12.17
N ASP A 224 7.20 -15.68 -12.80
CA ASP A 224 7.79 -17.00 -12.57
C ASP A 224 9.30 -16.99 -12.89
N ALA A 225 9.69 -16.35 -14.00
CA ALA A 225 11.09 -16.26 -14.42
C ALA A 225 11.94 -15.43 -13.44
N GLU A 226 11.47 -14.26 -13.02
CA GLU A 226 12.19 -13.42 -12.07
C GLU A 226 12.23 -14.04 -10.67
N ALA A 227 11.15 -14.71 -10.24
CA ALA A 227 11.11 -15.42 -8.97
C ALA A 227 12.16 -16.54 -8.92
N GLN A 228 12.21 -17.39 -9.96
CA GLN A 228 13.22 -18.44 -10.09
C GLN A 228 14.64 -17.87 -10.08
N LYS A 229 14.86 -16.78 -10.83
CA LYS A 229 16.19 -16.16 -10.97
C LYS A 229 16.73 -15.56 -9.67
N TYR A 230 15.86 -14.99 -8.84
CA TYR A 230 16.28 -14.26 -7.62
C TYR A 230 16.00 -14.99 -6.31
N GLY A 231 15.47 -16.22 -6.33
CA GLY A 231 15.25 -17.03 -5.13
C GLY A 231 13.98 -16.64 -4.37
N TYR A 232 12.88 -16.47 -5.10
CA TYR A 232 11.55 -16.18 -4.56
C TYR A 232 10.55 -17.25 -5.02
N SER A 233 9.52 -17.49 -4.23
CA SER A 233 8.24 -18.01 -4.75
C SER A 233 7.37 -16.85 -5.18
N VAL A 234 6.45 -17.06 -6.12
CA VAL A 234 5.48 -16.04 -6.51
C VAL A 234 4.08 -16.61 -6.62
N ASP A 235 3.11 -15.89 -6.05
CA ASP A 235 1.69 -16.12 -6.26
C ASP A 235 1.12 -14.99 -7.12
N VAL A 236 0.40 -15.33 -8.18
CA VAL A 236 -0.16 -14.37 -9.13
C VAL A 236 -1.66 -14.54 -9.21
N GLN A 237 -2.38 -13.45 -8.96
CA GLN A 237 -3.83 -13.40 -8.97
C GLN A 237 -4.35 -12.15 -9.69
N CYS A 238 -5.67 -12.01 -9.79
CA CYS A 238 -6.30 -10.81 -10.33
C CYS A 238 -7.39 -10.29 -9.39
N ILE A 239 -7.54 -8.97 -9.36
CA ILE A 239 -8.57 -8.24 -8.64
C ILE A 239 -9.30 -7.28 -9.59
N GLY A 240 -10.39 -6.65 -9.13
CA GLY A 240 -11.18 -5.77 -9.99
C GLY A 240 -12.12 -6.57 -10.89
N ARG A 241 -13.07 -7.30 -10.29
CA ARG A 241 -14.19 -7.86 -11.04
C ARG A 241 -15.21 -6.75 -11.31
N ALA A 242 -15.69 -6.67 -12.55
CA ALA A 242 -16.75 -5.73 -12.90
C ALA A 242 -18.04 -6.05 -12.14
N GLN A 243 -18.78 -5.02 -11.71
CA GLN A 243 -20.11 -5.21 -11.13
C GLN A 243 -21.10 -5.74 -12.16
N GLU A 244 -21.05 -5.20 -13.36
CA GLU A 244 -22.01 -5.52 -14.40
C GLU A 244 -21.63 -6.85 -15.07
N PRO A 245 -22.61 -7.73 -15.38
CA PRO A 245 -22.36 -8.91 -16.17
C PRO A 245 -21.89 -8.52 -17.58
N ASP A 246 -21.02 -9.32 -18.18
CA ASP A 246 -20.60 -9.11 -19.56
C ASP A 246 -21.63 -9.71 -20.53
N PRO A 247 -22.38 -8.87 -21.28
CA PRO A 247 -23.39 -9.35 -22.23
C PRO A 247 -22.77 -10.15 -23.38
N PHE A 248 -21.46 -10.06 -23.59
CA PHE A 248 -20.74 -10.75 -24.65
C PHE A 248 -19.80 -11.84 -24.12
N SER A 249 -20.02 -12.33 -22.89
CA SER A 249 -19.16 -13.35 -22.25
C SER A 249 -18.90 -14.59 -23.12
N SER A 250 -19.89 -15.03 -23.93
CA SER A 250 -19.74 -16.14 -24.88
C SER A 250 -18.93 -15.82 -26.15
N GLU A 251 -18.72 -14.54 -26.43
CA GLU A 251 -17.99 -14.03 -27.60
C GLU A 251 -16.59 -13.50 -27.22
N ARG A 252 -16.20 -13.58 -25.94
CA ARG A 252 -14.87 -13.19 -25.46
C ARG A 252 -13.82 -14.22 -25.77
N SER A 253 -12.56 -13.78 -25.78
CA SER A 253 -11.38 -14.65 -25.91
C SER A 253 -11.22 -15.68 -24.77
N GLY A 254 -12.03 -15.56 -23.70
CA GLY A 254 -12.09 -16.49 -22.59
C GLY A 254 -12.57 -15.80 -21.30
N ASP A 255 -12.28 -16.42 -20.14
CA ASP A 255 -12.38 -15.72 -18.86
C ASP A 255 -11.39 -14.55 -18.84
N LEU A 256 -11.89 -13.32 -18.80
CA LEU A 256 -11.08 -12.10 -18.83
C LEU A 256 -10.38 -11.81 -17.48
N GLY A 257 -10.74 -12.53 -16.42
CA GLY A 257 -10.17 -12.32 -15.08
C GLY A 257 -10.56 -10.97 -14.48
N GLY A 258 -9.60 -10.32 -13.80
CA GLY A 258 -9.77 -9.01 -13.17
C GLY A 258 -9.02 -7.89 -13.88
N ALA A 259 -9.40 -6.64 -13.62
CA ALA A 259 -8.85 -5.44 -14.23
C ALA A 259 -7.38 -5.13 -13.86
N SER A 260 -6.95 -5.60 -12.69
CA SER A 260 -5.57 -5.47 -12.19
C SER A 260 -5.06 -6.83 -11.74
N GLN A 261 -3.80 -7.08 -12.04
CA GLN A 261 -3.06 -8.27 -11.67
C GLN A 261 -2.23 -7.97 -10.43
N VAL A 262 -2.10 -8.94 -9.53
CA VAL A 262 -1.30 -8.83 -8.31
C VAL A 262 -0.32 -9.99 -8.26
N ALA A 263 0.96 -9.70 -8.12
CA ALA A 263 2.00 -10.67 -7.86
C ALA A 263 2.59 -10.46 -6.46
N VAL A 264 2.62 -11.52 -5.67
CA VAL A 264 3.24 -11.53 -4.34
C VAL A 264 4.44 -12.45 -4.38
N PHE A 265 5.63 -11.86 -4.38
CA PHE A 265 6.88 -12.58 -4.29
C PHE A 265 7.24 -12.78 -2.82
N THR A 266 7.50 -14.01 -2.40
CA THR A 266 7.97 -14.33 -1.04
C THR A 266 9.36 -14.93 -1.10
N ARG A 267 10.28 -14.35 -0.32
CA ARG A 267 11.69 -14.71 -0.33
C ARG A 267 11.89 -16.12 0.19
N LEU A 268 12.63 -16.95 -0.56
CA LEU A 268 13.02 -18.28 -0.10
C LEU A 268 14.17 -18.20 0.92
N GLU A 269 14.36 -19.25 1.70
CA GLU A 269 15.45 -19.32 2.69
C GLU A 269 16.84 -19.22 2.06
N THR A 270 17.00 -19.79 0.86
CA THR A 270 18.27 -19.77 0.12
C THR A 270 18.18 -18.81 -1.05
N LEU A 271 19.03 -17.78 -1.04
CA LEU A 271 19.13 -16.80 -2.11
C LEU A 271 20.36 -17.05 -2.99
N PRO A 272 20.28 -16.74 -4.29
CA PRO A 272 21.45 -16.64 -5.17
C PRO A 272 22.46 -15.60 -4.67
N ALA A 273 23.64 -15.58 -5.29
CA ALA A 273 24.62 -14.50 -5.06
C ALA A 273 24.00 -13.13 -5.42
N ARG A 274 24.41 -12.10 -4.69
CA ARG A 274 23.93 -10.73 -4.90
C ARG A 274 24.38 -10.24 -6.28
N VAL A 275 23.46 -9.62 -7.03
CA VAL A 275 23.76 -9.08 -8.35
C VAL A 275 24.75 -7.93 -8.20
N CYS A 276 25.86 -7.95 -8.95
CA CYS A 276 26.73 -6.78 -9.04
C CYS A 276 26.04 -5.75 -9.94
N MET A 277 25.59 -4.64 -9.34
CA MET A 277 24.98 -3.54 -10.07
C MET A 277 26.00 -2.40 -10.17
N PRO A 278 26.08 -1.70 -11.32
CA PRO A 278 26.92 -0.52 -11.41
C PRO A 278 26.49 0.53 -10.39
N ILE A 279 27.47 1.24 -9.82
CA ILE A 279 27.20 2.34 -8.90
C ILE A 279 26.45 3.43 -9.69
N SER A 280 25.27 3.81 -9.20
CA SER A 280 24.50 4.88 -9.83
C SER A 280 25.27 6.21 -9.78
N SER A 281 25.24 6.95 -10.88
CA SER A 281 25.71 8.34 -10.94
C SER A 281 24.73 9.33 -10.30
N ASN A 282 23.49 8.90 -10.04
CA ASN A 282 22.39 9.73 -9.57
C ASN A 282 21.83 9.17 -8.25
N PRO A 283 22.45 9.49 -7.10
CA PRO A 283 21.96 9.02 -5.82
C PRO A 283 20.57 9.59 -5.51
N HIS A 284 19.75 8.79 -4.83
CA HIS A 284 18.46 9.25 -4.33
C HIS A 284 18.66 10.39 -3.32
N LYS A 285 17.74 11.36 -3.36
CA LYS A 285 17.73 12.50 -2.44
C LYS A 285 16.61 12.33 -1.44
N LEU A 286 16.93 12.35 -0.15
CA LEU A 286 15.93 12.44 0.90
C LEU A 286 15.27 13.84 0.83
N LEU A 287 14.00 13.89 0.46
CA LEU A 287 13.24 15.15 0.34
C LEU A 287 12.55 15.53 1.65
N ALA A 288 11.97 14.55 2.33
CA ALA A 288 11.29 14.76 3.61
C ALA A 288 11.55 13.60 4.55
N ARG A 289 11.61 13.92 5.84
CA ARG A 289 11.65 12.97 6.93
C ARG A 289 10.75 13.48 8.02
N GLU A 290 9.77 12.69 8.40
CA GLU A 290 8.89 12.97 9.51
C GLU A 290 8.89 11.82 10.50
N ARG A 291 8.72 12.16 11.77
CA ARG A 291 8.63 11.18 12.86
C ARG A 291 7.32 11.38 13.60
N LEU A 292 6.46 10.39 13.48
CA LEU A 292 5.22 10.29 14.23
C LEU A 292 5.60 9.65 15.57
N ALA A 293 5.72 10.47 16.61
CA ALA A 293 6.16 10.02 17.92
C ALA A 293 5.10 9.13 18.57
N GLU A 294 5.54 8.11 19.31
CA GLU A 294 4.64 7.47 20.27
C GLU A 294 4.24 8.51 21.32
N LYS A 295 2.94 8.69 21.55
CA LYS A 295 2.46 9.39 22.73
C LYS A 295 2.46 8.44 23.92
N SER A 296 3.61 7.80 24.21
CA SER A 296 3.70 7.00 25.43
C SER A 296 3.56 7.96 26.62
N LEU A 297 2.44 7.86 27.33
CA LEU A 297 2.33 8.47 28.64
C LEU A 297 3.32 7.73 29.52
N SER A 298 4.33 8.44 30.01
CA SER A 298 5.53 7.92 30.69
C SER A 298 5.28 7.09 31.97
N SER A 299 4.03 6.87 32.33
CA SER A 299 3.59 6.01 33.42
C SER A 299 2.30 5.31 33.02
N HIS A 300 2.27 3.98 33.15
CA HIS A 300 1.03 3.21 33.14
C HIS A 300 0.00 3.91 34.04
N ARG A 301 -1.13 4.28 33.47
CA ARG A 301 -2.23 4.88 34.22
C ARG A 301 -2.88 3.82 35.10
N SER A 302 -3.17 4.16 36.36
CA SER A 302 -3.96 3.28 37.22
C SER A 302 -5.38 3.12 36.66
N PRO A 303 -6.14 2.08 37.06
CA PRO A 303 -7.54 1.96 36.68
C PRO A 303 -8.36 3.24 36.98
N ASP A 304 -8.09 3.90 38.12
CA ASP A 304 -8.74 5.17 38.48
C ASP A 304 -8.39 6.31 37.53
N ASP A 305 -7.14 6.39 37.06
CA ASP A 305 -6.71 7.38 36.08
C ASP A 305 -7.35 7.14 34.71
N LEU A 306 -7.52 5.87 34.32
CA LEU A 306 -8.22 5.49 33.09
C LEU A 306 -9.70 5.87 33.18
N LEU A 307 -10.38 5.52 34.27
CA LEU A 307 -11.76 5.93 34.55
C LEU A 307 -11.93 7.45 34.59
N GLY A 308 -10.93 8.18 35.10
CA GLY A 308 -10.86 9.63 35.02
C GLY A 308 -10.85 10.12 33.57
N GLY A 309 -10.00 9.54 32.72
CA GLY A 309 -9.95 9.83 31.29
C GLY A 309 -11.26 9.52 30.56
N VAL A 310 -11.96 8.44 30.93
CA VAL A 310 -13.29 8.12 30.39
C VAL A 310 -14.31 9.21 30.74
N LYS A 311 -14.36 9.63 32.01
CA LYS A 311 -15.26 10.70 32.46
C LYS A 311 -14.96 12.02 31.76
N ASP A 312 -13.69 12.35 31.58
CA ASP A 312 -13.30 13.56 30.85
C ASP A 312 -13.70 13.51 29.38
N THR A 313 -13.65 12.34 28.76
CA THR A 313 -14.11 12.12 27.39
C THR A 313 -15.62 12.34 27.26
N LEU A 314 -16.41 11.70 28.13
CA LEU A 314 -17.88 11.86 28.13
C LEU A 314 -18.28 13.33 28.32
N ARG A 315 -17.60 14.04 29.24
CA ARG A 315 -17.79 15.49 29.44
C ARG A 315 -17.45 16.30 28.18
N GLN A 316 -16.38 15.95 27.48
CA GLN A 316 -15.96 16.65 26.25
C GLN A 316 -16.92 16.41 25.08
N LEU A 317 -17.43 15.19 24.95
CA LEU A 317 -18.43 14.84 23.95
C LEU A 317 -19.81 15.43 24.28
N ASN A 318 -20.01 15.87 25.52
CA ASN A 318 -21.32 16.26 26.05
C ASN A 318 -22.35 15.12 25.92
N GLU A 319 -21.87 13.89 26.12
CA GLU A 319 -22.64 12.66 26.03
C GLU A 319 -22.57 11.92 27.36
N ASN A 320 -23.63 11.19 27.72
CA ASN A 320 -23.63 10.34 28.92
C ASN A 320 -23.15 8.91 28.63
N GLU A 321 -23.12 8.54 27.35
CA GLU A 321 -22.67 7.24 26.85
C GLU A 321 -21.90 7.45 25.54
N CYS A 322 -20.93 6.58 25.26
CA CYS A 322 -20.25 6.55 23.98
C CYS A 322 -19.83 5.12 23.65
N THR A 323 -19.52 4.86 22.39
CA THR A 323 -19.01 3.55 21.99
C THR A 323 -17.57 3.37 22.48
N LEU A 324 -17.15 2.12 22.73
CA LEU A 324 -15.76 1.81 23.05
C LEU A 324 -14.79 2.31 21.95
N HIS A 325 -15.22 2.24 20.68
CA HIS A 325 -14.48 2.80 19.56
C HIS A 325 -14.28 4.30 19.74
N SER A 326 -15.35 5.06 19.97
CA SER A 326 -15.26 6.51 20.21
C SER A 326 -14.34 6.84 21.38
N LEU A 327 -14.44 6.08 22.47
CA LEU A 327 -13.62 6.24 23.67
C LEU A 327 -12.13 5.97 23.39
N TRP A 328 -11.84 4.89 22.67
CA TRP A 328 -10.48 4.44 22.39
C TRP A 328 -9.75 5.35 21.42
N TYR A 329 -10.42 5.80 20.35
CA TYR A 329 -9.78 6.53 19.25
C TYR A 329 -9.86 8.05 19.39
N HIS A 330 -10.89 8.59 20.04
CA HIS A 330 -11.06 10.03 20.19
C HIS A 330 -10.37 10.61 21.44
N THR A 331 -9.42 9.90 22.06
CA THR A 331 -8.86 10.32 23.36
C THR A 331 -7.40 9.89 23.52
N ASP A 332 -6.78 10.31 24.63
CA ASP A 332 -5.44 9.85 25.03
C ASP A 332 -5.47 8.47 25.73
N LEU A 333 -6.59 7.74 25.71
CA LEU A 333 -6.72 6.43 26.37
C LEU A 333 -5.94 5.33 25.67
N ALA A 334 -5.97 5.23 24.33
CA ALA A 334 -5.18 4.23 23.62
C ALA A 334 -3.67 4.38 23.91
N PRO A 335 -3.07 5.58 23.85
CA PRO A 335 -1.69 5.78 24.30
C PRO A 335 -1.49 5.58 25.82
N ALA A 336 -2.45 5.95 26.68
CA ALA A 336 -2.36 5.69 28.12
C ALA A 336 -2.28 4.20 28.47
N CYS A 337 -2.85 3.37 27.61
CA CYS A 337 -2.85 1.92 27.72
C CYS A 337 -1.72 1.28 26.89
N ASN A 338 -0.84 2.06 26.24
CA ASN A 338 0.16 1.58 25.28
C ASN A 338 -0.44 0.66 24.19
N GLY A 339 -1.67 0.96 23.75
CA GLY A 339 -2.42 0.15 22.79
C GLY A 339 -3.11 -1.09 23.39
N ASP A 340 -2.93 -1.40 24.67
CA ASP A 340 -3.57 -2.55 25.31
C ASP A 340 -4.99 -2.23 25.80
N ILE A 341 -5.98 -2.46 24.95
CA ILE A 341 -7.38 -2.17 25.29
C ILE A 341 -7.90 -3.02 26.45
N GLY A 342 -7.25 -4.16 26.75
CA GLY A 342 -7.59 -4.99 27.90
C GLY A 342 -7.51 -4.20 29.20
N LEU A 343 -6.50 -3.33 29.34
CA LEU A 343 -6.35 -2.47 30.53
C LEU A 343 -7.53 -1.49 30.71
N LEU A 344 -8.09 -0.99 29.61
CA LEU A 344 -9.27 -0.13 29.66
C LEU A 344 -10.52 -0.93 29.98
N LEU A 345 -10.67 -2.12 29.39
CA LEU A 345 -11.81 -3.00 29.67
C LEU A 345 -11.83 -3.43 31.14
N ASP A 346 -10.69 -3.85 31.68
CA ASP A 346 -10.53 -4.25 33.08
C ASP A 346 -10.80 -3.09 34.05
N ALA A 347 -10.58 -1.84 33.64
CA ALA A 347 -10.91 -0.66 34.44
C ALA A 347 -12.41 -0.27 34.39
N LEU A 348 -13.14 -0.71 33.35
CA LEU A 348 -14.56 -0.44 33.16
C LEU A 348 -15.48 -1.50 33.81
N GLU A 349 -14.96 -2.69 34.07
CA GLU A 349 -15.61 -3.77 34.84
C GLU A 349 -15.58 -3.47 36.35
#